data_AF-A0A847N1B4-F1
#
_entry.id   AF-A0A847N1B4-F1
#
_cell.length_a   1.000
_cell.length_b   1.000
_cell.length_c   1.000
_cell.angle_alpha   90.00
_cell.angle_beta   90.00
_cell.angle_gamma   90.00
#
_symmetry.space_group_name_H-M   'P 1'
#
loop_
_entity.id
_entity.type
_entity.pdbx_description
1 polymer ?
#
loop_
_entity_poly.entity_id
_entity_poly.type
_entity_poly.pdbx_seq_one_letter_code
_entity_poly.pdbx_strand_id
1 'polypeptide(L)' 'MVLSFRIQNSRSILDLTLPMTYAEKKAPNGYKQMELLPFLEEGENRTIPCLAIYGANASGKSNIIKAFASF' A
#
# COMPACT_ATOMS: atom_id res chain seq x y z
N MET A 1 10.11 5.78 -3.74
CA MET A 1 9.09 4.92 -3.08
C MET A 1 7.76 5.02 -3.84
N VAL A 2 6.89 4.01 -3.82
CA VAL A 2 5.54 4.11 -4.42
C VAL A 2 4.61 4.81 -3.41
N LEU A 3 3.96 5.90 -3.82
CA LEU A 3 3.06 6.68 -2.95
C LEU A 3 1.60 6.28 -3.11
N SER A 4 1.18 6.00 -4.34
CA SER A 4 -0.14 5.50 -4.66
C SER A 4 -0.08 4.63 -5.91
N PHE A 5 -1.00 3.68 -6.02
CA PHE A 5 -1.16 2.86 -7.21
C PHE A 5 -2.63 2.82 -7.59
N ARG A 6 -2.96 3.30 -8.79
CA ARG A 6 -4.34 3.30 -9.32
C ARG A 6 -4.48 2.25 -10.40
N ILE A 7 -5.54 1.46 -10.30
CA ILE A 7 -5.92 0.43 -11.26
C ILE A 7 -7.28 0.80 -11.81
N GLN A 8 -7.39 0.94 -13.14
CA GLN A 8 -8.67 1.18 -13.81
C GLN A 8 -8.84 0.21 -14.97
N ASN A 9 -10.06 -0.28 -15.15
CA ASN A 9 -10.43 -1.17 -16.25
C ASN A 9 -9.45 -2.34 -16.47
N SER A 10 -9.03 -2.99 -15.37
CA SER A 10 -8.06 -4.09 -15.40
C SER A 10 -8.68 -5.37 -14.86
N ARG A 11 -8.94 -6.32 -15.75
CA ARG A 11 -9.56 -7.62 -15.42
C ARG A 11 -10.88 -7.41 -14.64
N SER A 12 -10.92 -7.80 -13.37
CA SER A 12 -12.09 -7.68 -12.51
C SER A 12 -12.15 -6.35 -11.71
N ILE A 13 -11.21 -5.43 -11.94
CA ILE A 13 -11.10 -4.17 -11.19
C ILE A 13 -11.56 -3.03 -12.10
N LEU A 14 -12.68 -2.39 -11.75
CA LEU A 14 -13.21 -1.23 -12.47
C LEU A 14 -12.43 0.04 -12.15
N ASP A 15 -12.33 0.39 -10.86
CA ASP A 15 -11.50 1.47 -10.34
C ASP A 15 -11.08 1.13 -8.90
N LEU A 16 -9.77 1.15 -8.63
CA LEU A 16 -9.19 0.94 -7.30
C LEU A 16 -7.98 1.84 -7.14
N THR A 17 -7.91 2.56 -6.02
CA THR A 17 -6.72 3.30 -5.61
C THR A 17 -6.16 2.71 -4.32
N LEU A 18 -4.90 2.29 -4.36
CA LEU A 18 -4.17 1.81 -3.20
C LEU A 18 -3.26 2.93 -2.69
N PRO A 19 -3.59 3.56 -1.55
CA PRO A 19 -2.65 4.45 -0.88
C PRO A 19 -1.53 3.61 -0.27
N MET A 20 -0.28 3.95 -0.60
CA MET A 20 0.91 3.31 -0.02
C MET A 20 1.52 4.20 1.07
N THR A 21 0.80 5.22 1.51
CA THR A 21 1.22 6.15 2.56
C THR A 21 0.84 5.65 3.94
N TYR A 22 1.63 6.03 4.94
CA TYR A 22 1.28 5.78 6.33
C TYR A 22 -0.04 6.46 6.67
N ALA A 23 -1.02 5.68 7.14
CA ALA A 23 -2.40 6.16 7.30
C ALA A 23 -2.57 7.12 8.49
N GLU A 24 -1.71 7.01 9.51
CA GLU A 24 -1.84 7.85 10.70
C GLU A 24 -1.12 9.20 10.51
N LYS A 25 -1.76 10.28 10.99
CA LYS A 25 -1.22 11.63 10.87
C LYS A 25 0.06 11.85 11.68
N LYS A 26 0.21 11.15 12.80
CA LYS A 26 1.33 11.30 13.73
C LYS A 26 2.16 10.03 13.74
N ALA A 27 3.48 10.17 13.71
CA ALA A 27 4.37 9.05 13.94
C ALA A 27 4.19 8.50 15.36
N PRO A 28 4.19 7.18 15.56
CA PRO A 28 4.19 6.58 16.88
C PRO A 28 5.37 7.07 17.72
N ASN A 29 5.16 7.21 19.04
CA ASN A 29 6.24 7.59 19.94
C ASN A 29 7.33 6.50 19.91
N GLY A 30 8.59 6.90 19.76
CA GLY A 30 9.71 5.97 19.74
C GLY A 30 9.82 5.11 18.46
N TYR A 31 9.16 5.50 17.36
CA TYR A 31 9.18 4.71 16.11
C TYR A 31 10.60 4.40 15.59
N LYS A 32 11.59 5.25 15.90
CA LYS A 32 12.99 5.05 15.51
C LYS A 32 13.69 3.93 16.28
N GLN A 33 13.14 3.51 17.42
CA GLN A 33 13.66 2.44 18.26
C GLN A 33 12.86 1.14 18.12
N MET A 34 11.78 1.15 17.33
CA MET A 34 10.99 -0.05 17.09
C MET A 34 11.76 -1.02 16.20
N GLU A 35 11.72 -2.31 16.54
CA GLU A 35 12.32 -3.38 15.72
C GLU A 35 11.64 -3.47 14.34
N LEU A 36 10.31 -3.33 14.34
CA LEU A 36 9.50 -3.23 13.13
C LEU A 36 9.16 -1.77 12.86
N LEU A 37 9.71 -1.22 11.79
CA LEU A 37 9.42 0.14 11.38
C LEU A 37 7.96 0.25 10.90
N PRO A 38 7.16 1.19 11.43
CA PRO A 38 5.77 1.36 11.00
C PRO A 38 5.65 1.98 9.60
N PHE A 39 6.66 2.75 9.19
CA PHE A 39 6.76 3.40 7.89
C PHE A 39 8.23 3.60 7.50
N LEU A 40 8.44 3.82 6.20
CA LEU A 40 9.70 4.30 5.63
C LEU A 40 9.54 5.79 5.35
N GLU A 41 10.55 6.61 5.69
CA GLU A 41 10.48 8.08 5.60
C GLU A 41 11.56 8.62 4.65
N GLU A 42 11.13 9.38 3.64
CA GLU A 42 11.99 10.09 2.69
C GLU A 42 11.46 11.51 2.49
N GLY A 43 12.17 12.50 3.04
CA GLY A 43 11.70 13.89 3.11
C GLY A 43 10.41 14.00 3.94
N GLU A 44 9.36 14.54 3.33
CA GLU A 44 8.03 14.66 3.96
C GLU A 44 7.13 13.43 3.74
N ASN A 45 7.59 12.45 2.95
CA ASN A 45 6.78 11.28 2.58
C ASN A 45 7.02 10.12 3.54
N ARG A 46 5.92 9.56 4.06
CA ARG A 46 5.91 8.32 4.84
C ARG A 46 5.15 7.24 4.10
N THR A 47 5.83 6.16 3.71
CA THR A 47 5.20 5.02 3.04
C THR A 47 5.14 3.80 3.93
N ILE A 48 4.12 2.96 3.75
CA ILE A 48 4.05 1.67 4.43
C ILE A 48 5.17 0.74 3.89
N PRO A 49 5.84 -0.03 4.75
CA PRO A 49 6.87 -0.97 4.32
C PRO A 49 6.27 -2.25 3.72
N CYS A 50 5.04 -2.59 4.11
CA CYS A 50 4.34 -3.80 3.71
C CYS A 50 2.85 -3.49 3.52
N LEU A 51 2.27 -4.00 2.43
CA LEU A 51 0.84 -3.94 2.15
C LEU A 51 0.23 -5.34 2.34
N ALA A 52 -0.78 -5.44 3.20
CA ALA A 52 -1.58 -6.66 3.34
C ALA A 52 -2.87 -6.54 2.51
N ILE A 53 -3.14 -7.54 1.67
CA ILE A 53 -4.36 -7.63 0.85
C ILE A 53 -5.15 -8.87 1.28
N TYR A 54 -6.33 -8.66 1.86
CA TYR A 54 -7.20 -9.72 2.38
C TYR A 54 -8.65 -9.51 1.94
N GLY A 55 -9.47 -10.57 2.07
CA GLY A 55 -10.88 -10.57 1.64
C GLY A 55 -11.35 -11.92 1.09
N ALA A 56 -12.62 -12.01 0.70
CA ALA A 56 -13.24 -13.23 0.19
C ALA A 56 -12.55 -13.80 -1.06
N ASN A 57 -12.71 -15.11 -1.32
CA ASN A 57 -12.21 -15.72 -2.55
C ASN A 57 -12.86 -15.10 -3.79
N ALA A 58 -12.13 -15.09 -4.90
CA ALA A 58 -12.54 -14.46 -6.16
C ALA A 58 -12.80 -12.93 -6.11
N SER A 59 -12.50 -12.23 -5.01
CA SER A 59 -12.69 -10.78 -4.88
C SER A 59 -11.68 -9.91 -5.65
N GLY A 60 -10.88 -10.49 -6.55
CA GLY A 60 -9.90 -9.74 -7.36
C GLY A 60 -8.53 -9.50 -6.72
N LYS A 61 -8.23 -10.03 -5.53
CA LYS A 61 -6.92 -9.84 -4.86
C LYS A 61 -5.71 -10.17 -5.73
N SER A 62 -5.74 -11.32 -6.42
CA SER A 62 -4.66 -11.70 -7.35
C SER A 62 -4.58 -10.78 -8.58
N ASN A 63 -5.68 -10.13 -8.97
CA ASN A 63 -5.68 -9.18 -10.08
C ASN A 63 -5.00 -7.86 -9.68
N ILE A 64 -5.03 -7.48 -8.40
CA ILE A 64 -4.24 -6.34 -7.88
C ILE A 64 -2.74 -6.59 -8.09
N ILE A 65 -2.25 -7.76 -7.69
CA ILE A 65 -0.84 -8.13 -7.86
C ILE A 65 -0.46 -8.22 -9.34
N LYS A 66 -1.32 -8.79 -10.18
CA LYS A 66 -1.09 -8.87 -11.63
C LYS A 66 -1.03 -7.49 -12.29
N ALA A 67 -1.88 -6.56 -11.86
CA ALA A 67 -1.85 -5.17 -12.34
C ALA A 67 -0.53 -4.50 -11.94
N PHE A 68 -0.07 -4.69 -10.70
CA PHE A 68 1.20 -4.14 -10.22
C PHE A 68 2.41 -4.70 -10.98
N ALA A 69 2.42 -6.00 -11.29
CA ALA A 69 3.50 -6.64 -12.04
C ALA A 69 3.52 -6.31 -13.54
N SER A 70 2.48 -5.62 -14.05
CA SER A 70 2.38 -5.20 -15.46
C SER A 70 2.74 -3.73 -15.65
N PHE A 71 3.14 -3.04 -14.57
CA PHE A 71 3.71 -1.70 -14.58
C PHE A 71 5.24 -1.80 -14.60
#